data_AF-A0A6L5BM00-F1
#
_entry.id   AF-A0A6L5BM00-F1
#
_cell.length_a   1.000
_cell.length_b   1.000
_cell.length_c   1.000
_cell.angle_alpha   90.00
_cell.angle_beta   90.00
_cell.angle_gamma   90.00
#
_symmetry.space_group_name_H-M   'P 1'
#
loop_
_entity.id
_entity.type
_entity.pdbx_description
1 polymer ?
#
loop_
_entity_poly.entity_id
_entity_poly.type
_entity_poly.pdbx_seq_one_letter_code
_entity_poly.pdbx_strand_id
1 'polypeptide(L)'
;MIKPTPNPPDDLSTSPYESLDSRKLHEAAERALDYHLGPNPETKTKPKPRKGALFTASSDHQTETLLANASEDLLSISAIAADLADDVEGSRRSVALGLSRLADGVHLMVEQALDQIDSPDPGSRQRAAV
;
A
#
# COMPACT_ATOMS: atom_id res chain seq x y z
N MET A 1 13.79 79.17 -25.95
CA MET A 1 13.13 77.84 -26.09
C MET A 1 13.83 76.88 -25.14
N ILE A 2 13.15 76.43 -24.10
CA ILE A 2 13.58 75.37 -23.19
C ILE A 2 12.40 74.42 -23.11
N LYS A 3 12.58 73.14 -23.47
CA LYS A 3 11.56 72.10 -23.29
C LYS A 3 11.66 71.62 -21.83
N PRO A 4 10.64 71.82 -20.97
CA PRO A 4 10.56 71.09 -19.72
C PRO A 4 10.09 69.67 -20.05
N THR A 5 10.97 68.69 -19.81
CA THR A 5 10.65 67.27 -19.92
C THR A 5 9.73 66.89 -18.74
N PRO A 6 8.49 66.39 -18.97
CA PRO A 6 7.64 65.95 -17.88
C PRO A 6 7.86 64.46 -17.60
N ASN A 7 8.12 64.15 -16.32
CA ASN A 7 8.04 62.86 -15.64
C ASN A 7 9.21 61.86 -15.78
N PRO A 8 9.96 61.56 -14.70
CA PRO A 8 10.59 60.25 -14.56
C PRO A 8 9.51 59.17 -14.30
N PRO A 9 9.68 57.92 -14.74
CA PRO A 9 8.72 56.86 -14.45
C PRO A 9 8.75 56.50 -12.97
N ASP A 10 7.56 56.26 -12.41
CA ASP A 10 7.38 55.83 -11.03
C ASP A 10 8.16 54.52 -10.79
N ASP A 11 9.01 54.54 -9.77
CA ASP A 11 9.72 53.37 -9.27
C ASP A 11 8.69 52.41 -8.69
N LEU A 12 8.26 51.43 -9.50
CA LEU A 12 7.42 50.34 -9.04
C LEU A 12 8.26 49.49 -8.10
N SER A 13 8.29 49.89 -6.83
CA SER A 13 8.78 49.10 -5.71
C SER A 13 8.19 47.69 -5.84
N THR A 14 9.04 46.72 -6.21
CA THR A 14 8.64 45.32 -6.32
C THR A 14 8.57 44.68 -4.94
N SER A 15 7.76 45.27 -4.04
CA SER A 15 7.55 44.74 -2.70
C SER A 15 6.48 43.64 -2.73
N PRO A 16 6.77 42.40 -2.30
CA PRO A 16 5.89 41.25 -2.49
C PRO A 16 4.50 41.31 -1.83
N TYR A 17 4.23 42.33 -1.01
CA TYR A 17 3.03 42.41 -0.16
C TYR A 17 2.21 43.70 -0.32
N GLU A 18 2.34 44.40 -1.45
CA GLU A 18 1.74 45.72 -1.62
C GLU A 18 0.22 45.72 -1.91
N SER A 19 -0.37 44.59 -2.33
CA SER A 19 -1.81 44.49 -2.62
C SER A 19 -2.45 43.20 -2.11
N LEU A 20 -3.77 43.22 -1.84
CA LEU A 20 -4.53 42.05 -1.35
C LEU A 20 -4.44 40.83 -2.29
N ASP A 21 -4.25 41.07 -3.58
CA ASP A 21 -4.07 40.02 -4.58
C ASP A 21 -2.63 39.50 -4.68
N SER A 22 -1.63 40.23 -4.14
CA SER A 22 -0.22 39.80 -4.16
C SER A 22 -0.02 38.51 -3.37
N ARG A 23 -0.75 38.32 -2.26
CA ARG A 23 -0.69 37.09 -1.47
C ARG A 23 -1.24 35.88 -2.23
N LYS A 24 -2.29 36.07 -3.02
CA LYS A 24 -2.87 35.02 -3.88
C LYS A 24 -1.93 34.70 -5.05
N LEU A 25 -1.30 35.71 -5.64
CA LEU A 25 -0.32 35.54 -6.71
C LEU A 25 0.92 34.80 -6.20
N HIS A 26 1.40 35.14 -5.01
CA HIS A 26 2.51 34.45 -4.36
C HIS A 26 2.16 32.98 -4.06
N GLU A 27 0.98 32.72 -3.51
CA GLU A 27 0.51 31.36 -3.25
C GLU A 27 0.31 30.55 -4.56
N ALA A 28 -0.14 31.19 -5.64
CA ALA A 28 -0.24 30.57 -6.95
C ALA A 28 1.13 30.26 -7.55
N ALA A 29 2.12 31.14 -7.36
CA ALA A 29 3.49 30.95 -7.83
C ALA A 29 4.17 29.78 -7.10
N GLU A 30 4.10 29.71 -5.76
CA GLU A 30 4.62 28.59 -4.98
C GLU A 30 3.97 27.26 -5.42
N ARG A 31 2.65 27.25 -5.61
CA ARG A 31 1.93 26.06 -6.11
C ARG A 31 2.37 25.64 -7.52
N ALA A 32 2.65 26.58 -8.41
CA ALA A 32 3.14 26.29 -9.76
C ALA A 32 4.58 25.77 -9.74
N LEU A 33 5.43 26.30 -8.86
CA LEU A 33 6.79 25.82 -8.65
C LEU A 33 6.78 24.40 -8.05
N ASP A 34 5.95 24.13 -7.05
CA ASP A 34 5.78 22.77 -6.49
C ASP A 34 5.28 21.78 -7.54
N TYR A 35 4.39 22.21 -8.43
CA TYR A 35 3.84 21.36 -9.50
C TYR A 35 4.88 21.01 -10.58
N HIS A 36 5.76 21.95 -10.92
CA HIS A 36 6.73 21.77 -12.02
C HIS A 36 8.13 21.34 -11.57
N LEU A 37 8.53 21.70 -10.36
CA LEU A 37 9.88 21.47 -9.81
C LEU A 37 9.87 20.48 -8.64
N GLY A 38 8.71 20.21 -8.04
CA GLY A 38 8.55 19.19 -7.01
C GLY A 38 8.72 17.77 -7.58
N PRO A 39 8.98 16.76 -6.72
CA PRO A 39 9.05 15.38 -7.16
C PRO A 39 7.72 14.98 -7.82
N ASN A 40 7.82 14.54 -9.07
CA ASN A 40 6.68 14.26 -9.95
C ASN A 40 5.58 13.48 -9.21
N PRO A 41 4.36 14.02 -9.02
CA PRO A 41 3.27 13.32 -8.35
C PRO A 41 2.84 12.06 -9.10
N GLU A 42 3.21 11.91 -10.38
CA GLU A 42 2.93 10.73 -11.21
C GLU A 42 3.79 9.51 -10.87
N THR A 43 4.79 9.61 -9.99
CA THR A 43 5.49 8.41 -9.49
C THR A 43 4.69 7.64 -8.44
N LYS A 44 3.52 8.16 -8.02
CA LYS A 44 2.54 7.40 -7.25
C LYS A 44 1.55 6.78 -8.23
N THR A 45 1.50 5.45 -8.27
CA THR A 45 0.59 4.59 -9.08
C THR A 45 1.07 4.22 -10.48
N LYS A 46 1.81 3.11 -10.57
CA LYS A 46 1.25 1.81 -11.00
C LYS A 46 2.37 0.76 -11.03
N PRO A 47 2.27 -0.37 -10.31
CA PRO A 47 3.11 -1.51 -10.61
C PRO A 47 2.79 -1.94 -12.05
N LYS A 48 3.80 -1.94 -12.93
CA LYS A 48 3.66 -2.41 -14.31
C LYS A 48 3.18 -3.87 -14.25
N PRO A 49 2.00 -4.23 -14.82
CA PRO A 49 1.55 -5.60 -14.77
C PRO A 49 2.58 -6.45 -15.52
N ARG A 50 3.14 -7.44 -14.80
CA ARG A 50 4.03 -8.44 -15.38
C ARG A 50 3.21 -9.22 -16.40
N LYS A 51 3.47 -9.03 -17.69
CA LYS A 51 2.88 -9.83 -18.76
C LYS A 51 3.26 -11.30 -18.51
N GLY A 52 2.32 -12.13 -18.05
CA GLY A 52 2.52 -13.57 -17.85
C GLY A 52 2.10 -14.15 -16.50
N ALA A 53 1.59 -13.36 -15.54
CA ALA A 53 1.03 -13.92 -14.31
C ALA A 53 -0.43 -14.38 -14.56
N LEU A 54 -0.67 -15.70 -14.50
CA LEU A 54 -2.04 -16.25 -14.52
C LEU A 54 -2.79 -15.97 -13.21
N PHE A 55 -2.05 -15.84 -12.10
CA PHE A 55 -2.58 -15.55 -10.78
C PHE A 55 -1.84 -14.35 -10.18
N THR A 56 -2.59 -13.44 -9.56
CA THR A 56 -2.06 -12.28 -8.84
C THR A 56 -2.84 -12.10 -7.55
N ALA A 57 -2.14 -11.93 -6.42
CA ALA A 57 -2.78 -11.41 -5.22
C ALA A 57 -3.07 -9.92 -5.45
N SER A 58 -4.33 -9.51 -5.34
CA SER A 58 -4.70 -8.10 -5.42
C SER A 58 -4.29 -7.41 -4.10
N SER A 59 -3.73 -6.20 -4.19
CA SER A 59 -3.42 -5.37 -3.02
C SER A 59 -4.66 -4.78 -2.36
N ASP A 60 -5.83 -4.95 -2.98
CA ASP A 60 -7.06 -4.26 -2.63
C ASP A 60 -7.96 -5.12 -1.72
N HIS A 61 -7.60 -6.39 -1.53
CA HIS A 61 -8.31 -7.30 -0.62
C HIS A 61 -7.76 -7.21 0.79
N GLN A 62 -8.63 -7.40 1.78
CA GLN A 62 -8.24 -7.45 3.18
C GLN A 62 -7.34 -8.67 3.41
N THR A 63 -6.32 -8.50 4.25
CA THR A 63 -5.37 -9.57 4.62
C THR A 63 -6.09 -10.82 5.12
N GLU A 64 -7.20 -10.65 5.84
CA GLU A 64 -8.08 -11.72 6.27
C GLU A 64 -8.57 -12.60 5.11
N THR A 65 -9.04 -12.00 4.02
CA THR A 65 -9.52 -12.75 2.84
C THR A 65 -8.41 -13.56 2.19
N LEU A 66 -7.18 -13.01 2.12
CA LEU A 66 -6.04 -13.72 1.56
C LEU A 66 -5.62 -14.90 2.46
N LEU A 67 -5.62 -14.70 3.78
CA LEU A 67 -5.29 -15.74 4.74
C LEU A 67 -6.37 -16.83 4.80
N ALA A 68 -7.65 -16.47 4.73
CA ALA A 68 -8.75 -17.43 4.66
C ALA A 68 -8.66 -18.31 3.40
N ASN A 69 -8.37 -17.71 2.24
CA ASN A 69 -8.16 -18.49 1.01
C ASN A 69 -6.92 -19.39 1.11
N ALA A 70 -5.81 -18.88 1.66
CA ALA A 70 -4.63 -19.70 1.90
C ALA A 70 -4.91 -20.87 2.87
N SER A 71 -5.74 -20.64 3.89
CA SER A 71 -6.18 -21.67 4.84
C SER A 71 -6.94 -22.80 4.14
N GLU A 72 -7.86 -22.46 3.24
CA GLU A 72 -8.62 -23.42 2.43
C GLU A 72 -7.74 -24.21 1.44
N ASP A 73 -6.78 -23.53 0.80
CA ASP A 73 -5.80 -24.17 -0.09
C ASP A 73 -4.92 -25.18 0.69
N LEU A 74 -4.49 -24.83 1.91
CA LEU A 74 -3.66 -25.71 2.74
C LEU A 74 -4.42 -26.95 3.19
N LEU A 75 -5.69 -26.81 3.58
CA LEU A 75 -6.57 -27.95 3.89
C LEU A 75 -6.73 -28.86 2.67
N SER A 76 -6.93 -28.27 1.48
CA SER A 76 -7.05 -29.00 0.21
C SER A 76 -5.75 -29.75 -0.12
N ILE A 77 -4.59 -29.12 0.03
CA ILE A 77 -3.28 -29.75 -0.18
C ILE A 77 -3.08 -30.90 0.80
N SER A 78 -3.44 -30.73 2.08
CA SER A 78 -3.32 -31.80 3.08
C SER A 78 -4.16 -33.01 2.71
N ALA A 79 -5.42 -32.80 2.31
CA ALA A 79 -6.31 -33.86 1.85
C ALA A 79 -5.76 -34.60 0.62
N ILE A 80 -5.27 -33.87 -0.40
CA ILE A 80 -4.66 -34.47 -1.60
C ILE A 80 -3.40 -35.27 -1.25
N ALA A 81 -2.57 -34.73 -0.35
CA ALA A 81 -1.33 -35.39 0.04
C ALA A 81 -1.60 -36.65 0.89
N ALA A 82 -2.63 -36.63 1.73
CA ALA A 82 -3.06 -37.80 2.50
C ALA A 82 -3.65 -38.88 1.59
N ASP A 83 -4.53 -38.51 0.66
CA ASP A 83 -5.10 -39.41 -0.35
C ASP A 83 -4.00 -40.06 -1.20
N LEU A 84 -3.03 -39.27 -1.69
CA LEU A 84 -1.87 -39.78 -2.40
C LEU A 84 -1.03 -40.74 -1.53
N ALA A 85 -0.92 -40.50 -0.23
CA ALA A 85 -0.17 -41.36 0.67
C ALA A 85 -0.82 -42.74 0.83
N ASP A 86 -2.11 -42.90 0.55
CA ASP A 86 -2.78 -44.21 0.57
C ASP A 86 -2.52 -45.03 -0.70
N ASP A 87 -2.24 -44.35 -1.82
CA ASP A 87 -1.95 -44.96 -3.12
C ASP A 87 -0.48 -45.31 -3.37
N VAL A 88 0.43 -44.93 -2.46
CA VAL A 88 1.88 -45.17 -2.63
C VAL A 88 2.53 -45.80 -1.40
N GLU A 89 3.62 -46.53 -1.62
CA GLU A 89 4.36 -47.21 -0.55
C GLU A 89 5.80 -46.71 -0.36
N GLY A 90 6.43 -47.19 0.73
CA GLY A 90 7.84 -46.98 1.03
C GLY A 90 8.17 -45.49 1.23
N SER A 91 9.31 -45.06 0.68
CA SER A 91 9.79 -43.69 0.85
C SER A 91 8.86 -42.64 0.25
N ARG A 92 8.13 -42.96 -0.84
CA ARG A 92 7.16 -42.02 -1.44
C ARG A 92 5.98 -41.75 -0.52
N ARG A 93 5.52 -42.77 0.23
CA ARG A 93 4.49 -42.60 1.26
C ARG A 93 4.95 -41.63 2.34
N SER A 94 6.19 -41.78 2.80
CA SER A 94 6.76 -40.87 3.79
C SER A 94 6.84 -39.43 3.28
N VAL A 95 7.13 -39.22 1.99
CA VAL A 95 7.12 -37.88 1.38
C VAL A 95 5.71 -37.30 1.33
N ALA A 96 4.72 -38.07 0.87
CA ALA A 96 3.33 -37.62 0.81
C ALA A 96 2.76 -37.26 2.20
N LEU A 97 3.00 -38.11 3.20
CA LEU A 97 2.65 -37.81 4.60
C LEU A 97 3.40 -36.58 5.14
N GLY A 98 4.66 -36.39 4.72
CA GLY A 98 5.42 -35.19 5.05
C GLY A 98 4.78 -33.92 4.51
N LEU A 99 4.28 -33.94 3.27
CA LEU A 99 3.56 -32.81 2.67
C LEU A 99 2.26 -32.50 3.41
N SER A 100 1.44 -33.51 3.71
CA SER A 100 0.20 -33.33 4.50
C SER A 100 0.50 -32.70 5.86
N ARG A 101 1.49 -33.22 6.58
CA ARG A 101 1.87 -32.68 7.90
C ARG A 101 2.41 -31.26 7.85
N LEU A 102 3.15 -30.90 6.80
CA LEU A 102 3.62 -29.52 6.62
C LEU A 102 2.46 -28.58 6.29
N ALA A 103 1.52 -29.00 5.44
CA ALA A 103 0.33 -28.23 5.13
C ALA A 103 -0.53 -27.97 6.38
N ASP A 104 -0.77 -29.00 7.20
CA ASP A 104 -1.48 -28.86 8.48
C ASP A 104 -0.76 -27.89 9.44
N GLY A 105 0.57 -28.00 9.52
CA GLY A 105 1.39 -27.13 10.37
C GLY A 105 1.33 -25.66 9.94
N VAL A 106 1.39 -25.39 8.64
CA VAL A 106 1.28 -24.03 8.10
C VAL A 106 -0.15 -23.51 8.24
N HIS A 107 -1.17 -24.34 8.05
CA HIS A 107 -2.57 -23.97 8.26
C HIS A 107 -2.79 -23.47 9.70
N LEU A 108 -2.28 -24.15 10.72
CA LEU A 108 -2.36 -23.69 12.11
C LEU A 108 -1.68 -22.33 12.33
N MET A 109 -0.56 -22.06 11.64
CA MET A 109 0.10 -20.75 11.71
C MET A 109 -0.73 -19.65 11.04
N VAL A 110 -1.46 -19.98 9.97
CA VAL A 110 -2.38 -19.06 9.27
C VAL A 110 -3.61 -18.76 10.13
N GLU A 111 -4.22 -19.78 10.75
CA GLU A 111 -5.33 -19.60 11.71
C GLU A 111 -4.89 -18.70 12.88
N GLN A 112 -3.70 -18.93 13.43
CA GLN A 112 -3.15 -18.05 14.47
C GLN A 112 -2.92 -16.60 13.99
N ALA A 113 -2.62 -16.39 12.70
CA ALA A 113 -2.48 -15.06 12.13
C ALA A 113 -3.85 -14.37 11.94
N LEU A 114 -4.89 -15.14 11.56
CA LEU A 114 -6.27 -14.66 11.51
C LEU A 114 -6.78 -14.25 12.89
N ASP A 115 -6.57 -15.08 13.91
CA ASP A 115 -6.96 -14.78 15.30
C ASP A 115 -6.36 -13.46 15.83
N GLN A 116 -5.13 -13.11 15.38
CA GLN A 116 -4.46 -11.85 15.72
C GLN A 116 -5.06 -10.64 15.02
N ILE A 117 -5.65 -10.83 13.83
CA ILE A 117 -6.36 -9.77 13.10
C ILE A 117 -7.73 -9.53 13.74
N ASP A 118 -8.40 -10.60 14.16
CA ASP A 118 -9.74 -10.56 14.75
C ASP A 118 -9.75 -10.14 16.23
N SER A 119 -8.66 -10.33 16.96
CA SER A 119 -8.55 -9.86 18.35
C SER A 119 -8.34 -8.35 18.41
N PRO A 120 -9.29 -7.57 18.96
CA PRO A 120 -9.07 -6.15 19.22
C PRO A 120 -8.01 -6.01 20.31
N ASP A 121 -7.00 -5.17 20.07
CA ASP A 121 -5.97 -4.80 21.02
C ASP A 121 -6.56 -4.59 22.45
N PRO A 122 -6.18 -5.41 23.45
CA PRO A 122 -6.61 -5.21 24.84
C PRO A 122 -6.11 -3.88 25.43
N GLY A 123 -5.16 -3.20 24.79
CA GLY A 123 -4.67 -1.87 25.18
C GLY A 123 -5.67 -0.71 24.94
N SER A 124 -6.68 -0.91 24.10
CA SER A 124 -7.67 0.14 23.78
C SER A 124 -8.76 0.33 24.86
N ARG A 125 -8.98 -0.65 25.75
CA ARG A 125 -9.97 -0.55 26.85
C ARG A 125 -9.45 0.15 28.10
N GLN A 126 -8.13 0.30 28.27
CA GLN A 126 -7.56 0.85 29.50
C GLN A 126 -7.33 2.37 29.45
N ARG A 127 -7.62 3.03 28.32
CA ARG A 127 -7.55 4.50 28.16
C ARG A 127 -8.90 5.22 28.21
N ALA A 128 -10.01 4.48 28.31
CA ALA A 128 -11.35 5.05 28.49
C ALA A 128 -11.80 5.11 29.97
N ALA A 129 -10.94 4.69 30.89
CA ALA A 129 -11.20 4.69 32.33
C ALA A 129 -10.04 5.35 33.10
N VAL A 130 -9.69 6.59 32.72
CA VAL A 130 -8.95 7.54 33.56
C VAL A 130 -9.56 8.92 33.36
#